data_AF-A0A1B7P0H4-F1
#
_entry.id   AF-A0A1B7P0H4-F1
#
_cell.length_a   1.000
_cell.length_b   1.000
_cell.length_c   1.000
_cell.angle_alpha   90.00
_cell.angle_beta   90.00
_cell.angle_gamma   90.00
#
_symmetry.space_group_name_H-M   'P 1'
#
loop_
_entity.id
_entity.type
_entity.pdbx_description
1 polymer ?
#
loop_
_entity_poly.entity_id
_entity_poly.type
_entity_poly.pdbx_seq_one_letter_code
_entity_poly.pdbx_strand_id
1 'polypeptide(L)'
;MAPWIGLAYCSSIIFPGINLPNYNDIRQDTGFKNVIIANRMAAESSTATRALYVDESESDQFLAHKFATYYLWVVFHELLGHGTGKLMTQDAENNFSFDPVNPPIDPLTSQPISCWYRPGQTWTGVFSDLATTVDECRAELVGAYLMDDKELLELFGYTDQSDITADDVTYNMYVQLGVNGLRGLANFNVDDGKWGQAHSQAHFAILKHLYLNGNGFLNVRCDSQANKLTVSVDRSRILRDGKQALRQMLLKLHIYRCTADVEKCRPYYEDLSTVDGEYLEWRRIVLSTGEPKWVFSQPNTFLKDGVVTVKEYEPTCRGVIQSWAERNV
;
A
#
# COMPACT_ATOMS: atom_id res chain seq x y z
N MET A 1 -6.78 28.32 0.60
CA MET A 1 -5.32 28.14 0.74
C MET A 1 -4.93 27.01 -0.18
N ALA A 2 -4.04 27.25 -1.15
CA ALA A 2 -3.58 26.21 -2.05
C ALA A 2 -2.85 25.11 -1.24
N PRO A 3 -3.07 23.82 -1.53
CA PRO A 3 -2.39 22.75 -0.83
C PRO A 3 -0.95 22.68 -1.34
N TRP A 4 -0.04 23.38 -0.67
CA TRP A 4 1.41 23.26 -0.87
C TRP A 4 1.79 21.80 -0.86
N ILE A 5 2.37 21.21 -1.91
CA ILE A 5 3.02 19.87 -1.82
C ILE A 5 4.34 20.04 -1.04
N GLY A 6 5.01 18.97 -0.59
CA GLY A 6 6.41 19.11 -0.14
C GLY A 6 7.16 20.05 -1.10
N LEU A 7 7.90 21.04 -0.57
CA LEU A 7 8.29 22.26 -1.30
C LEU A 7 8.75 21.99 -2.73
N ALA A 8 9.57 20.95 -2.92
CA ALA A 8 9.81 20.31 -4.20
C ALA A 8 10.02 18.80 -3.99
N TYR A 9 9.49 18.00 -4.92
CA TYR A 9 9.68 16.56 -5.01
C TYR A 9 10.15 16.20 -6.42
N CYS A 10 11.45 15.91 -6.56
CA CYS A 10 12.07 15.60 -7.85
C CYS A 10 11.97 14.11 -8.17
N SER A 11 10.81 13.69 -8.68
CA SER A 11 10.52 12.31 -9.05
C SER A 11 9.43 12.26 -10.11
N SER A 12 9.34 11.14 -10.84
CA SER A 12 8.19 10.84 -11.71
C SER A 12 6.90 10.59 -10.92
N ILE A 13 7.01 10.29 -9.63
CA ILE A 13 5.91 10.00 -8.72
C ILE A 13 6.12 10.76 -7.40
N ILE A 14 5.08 11.45 -6.93
CA ILE A 14 5.04 12.07 -5.59
C ILE A 14 4.31 11.11 -4.65
N PHE A 15 5.08 10.44 -3.79
CA PHE A 15 4.56 9.44 -2.85
C PHE A 15 3.80 10.11 -1.69
N PRO A 16 2.75 9.46 -1.15
CA PRO A 16 2.01 9.95 0.03
C PRO A 16 2.80 9.79 1.33
N GLY A 17 3.63 8.75 1.41
CA GLY A 17 4.49 8.41 2.53
C GLY A 17 5.81 7.83 2.01
N ILE A 18 6.83 7.86 2.86
CA ILE A 18 8.11 7.21 2.59
C ILE A 18 8.76 6.76 3.91
N ASN A 19 9.28 5.53 3.94
CA ASN A 19 10.19 5.02 4.94
C ASN A 19 11.62 4.92 4.38
N LEU A 20 12.59 5.57 5.03
CA LEU A 20 13.99 5.63 4.56
C LEU A 20 15.00 5.54 5.71
N PRO A 21 16.25 5.11 5.42
CA PRO A 21 16.77 4.71 4.11
C PRO A 21 16.44 3.25 3.76
N ASN A 22 16.61 2.87 2.48
CA ASN A 22 16.38 1.51 1.99
C ASN A 22 17.55 0.53 2.27
N TYR A 23 18.44 0.89 3.20
CA TYR A 23 19.58 0.08 3.63
C TYR A 23 19.21 -0.72 4.88
N ASN A 24 18.98 -2.03 4.73
CA ASN A 24 18.43 -2.86 5.80
C ASN A 24 19.32 -2.95 7.04
N ASP A 25 20.64 -2.92 6.86
CA ASP A 25 21.64 -2.80 7.93
C ASP A 25 21.44 -1.52 8.74
N ILE A 26 21.34 -0.35 8.09
CA ILE A 26 21.09 0.92 8.78
C ILE A 26 19.75 0.88 9.53
N ARG A 27 18.70 0.33 8.91
CA ARG A 27 17.37 0.24 9.52
C ARG A 27 17.37 -0.63 10.78
N GLN A 28 18.12 -1.73 10.78
CA GLN A 28 18.19 -2.67 11.91
C GLN A 28 19.11 -2.15 13.04
N ASP A 29 20.26 -1.59 12.70
CA ASP A 29 21.31 -1.29 13.68
C ASP A 29 21.29 0.15 14.19
N THR A 30 20.69 1.07 13.42
CA THR A 30 20.65 2.51 13.76
C THR A 30 19.22 3.03 13.85
N GLY A 31 18.39 2.75 12.84
CA GLY A 31 17.00 3.18 12.76
C GLY A 31 16.63 3.75 11.39
N PHE A 32 15.42 4.32 11.30
CA PHE A 32 14.83 4.82 10.07
C PHE A 32 13.95 6.04 10.34
N LYS A 33 13.56 6.74 9.28
CA LYS A 33 12.65 7.88 9.31
C LYS A 33 11.42 7.57 8.46
N ASN A 34 10.28 8.03 8.95
CA ASN A 34 9.01 8.01 8.23
C ASN A 34 8.63 9.45 7.93
N VAL A 35 8.25 9.71 6.68
CA VAL A 35 7.82 11.04 6.25
C VAL A 35 6.46 10.89 5.58
N ILE A 36 5.48 11.65 6.07
CA ILE A 36 4.14 11.73 5.47
C ILE A 36 4.02 13.05 4.71
N ILE A 37 3.66 12.96 3.44
CA ILE A 37 3.49 14.09 2.54
C ILE A 37 2.02 14.53 2.58
N ALA A 38 1.62 15.05 3.76
CA ALA A 38 0.21 15.25 4.14
C ALA A 38 -0.60 16.08 3.13
N ASN A 39 0.05 17.05 2.50
CA ASN A 39 -0.55 17.88 1.46
C ASN A 39 -0.86 17.16 0.15
N ARG A 40 -0.01 16.23 -0.30
CA ARG A 40 -0.29 15.37 -1.45
C ARG A 40 -1.47 14.45 -1.13
N MET A 41 -1.55 13.95 0.10
CA MET A 41 -2.71 13.15 0.56
C MET A 41 -4.01 13.97 0.58
N ALA A 42 -3.94 15.22 1.04
CA ALA A 42 -5.08 16.15 1.03
C ALA A 42 -5.52 16.48 -0.41
N ALA A 43 -4.59 16.67 -1.34
CA ALA A 43 -4.90 16.93 -2.75
C ALA A 43 -5.64 15.75 -3.42
N GLU A 44 -5.24 14.52 -3.14
CA GLU A 44 -5.94 13.32 -3.64
C GLU A 44 -7.35 13.16 -3.04
N SER A 45 -7.51 13.52 -1.76
CA SER A 45 -8.76 13.25 -1.05
C SER A 45 -9.82 14.33 -1.25
N SER A 46 -9.40 15.58 -1.42
CA SER A 46 -10.30 16.74 -1.60
C SER A 46 -10.98 16.81 -2.97
N THR A 47 -10.54 15.99 -3.92
CA THR A 47 -10.96 16.07 -5.32
C THR A 47 -11.81 14.89 -5.77
N ALA A 48 -11.96 13.87 -4.90
CA ALA A 48 -12.78 12.71 -5.18
C ALA A 48 -14.27 13.08 -5.11
N THR A 49 -14.88 13.34 -6.28
CA THR A 49 -16.31 13.67 -6.39
C THR A 49 -17.20 12.44 -6.54
N ARG A 50 -16.62 11.24 -6.69
CA ARG A 50 -17.35 9.99 -6.89
C ARG A 50 -16.66 8.82 -6.20
N ALA A 51 -17.43 8.02 -5.47
CA ALA A 51 -16.99 6.75 -4.88
C ALA A 51 -17.09 5.64 -5.94
N LEU A 52 -16.06 5.51 -6.78
CA LEU A 52 -16.01 4.43 -7.76
C LEU A 52 -15.94 3.07 -7.05
N TYR A 53 -16.69 2.12 -7.59
CA TYR A 53 -16.80 0.74 -7.09
C TYR A 53 -17.46 0.58 -5.72
N VAL A 54 -18.06 1.63 -5.16
CA VAL A 54 -18.85 1.58 -3.93
C VAL A 54 -20.34 1.66 -4.29
N ASP A 55 -21.19 1.05 -3.47
CA ASP A 55 -22.64 1.20 -3.66
C ASP A 55 -23.07 2.66 -3.46
N GLU A 56 -24.10 3.08 -4.18
CA GLU A 56 -24.59 4.46 -4.12
C GLU A 56 -25.09 4.80 -2.71
N SER A 57 -25.70 3.83 -2.03
CA SER A 57 -26.18 3.98 -0.65
C SER A 57 -25.07 4.18 0.40
N GLU A 58 -23.82 3.80 0.08
CA GLU A 58 -22.67 3.92 0.98
C GLU A 58 -21.67 4.99 0.53
N SER A 59 -21.91 5.63 -0.63
CA SER A 59 -20.94 6.52 -1.28
C SER A 59 -20.58 7.73 -0.43
N ASP A 60 -21.57 8.39 0.18
CA ASP A 60 -21.34 9.58 1.00
C ASP A 60 -20.52 9.26 2.25
N GLN A 61 -20.86 8.17 2.95
CA GLN A 61 -20.13 7.73 4.13
C GLN A 61 -18.70 7.28 3.76
N PHE A 62 -18.56 6.56 2.65
CA PHE A 62 -17.24 6.16 2.15
C PHE A 62 -16.35 7.37 1.88
N LEU A 63 -16.85 8.37 1.16
CA LEU A 63 -16.10 9.58 0.85
C LEU A 63 -15.77 10.40 2.11
N ALA A 64 -16.71 10.50 3.05
CA ALA A 64 -16.51 11.22 4.30
C ALA A 64 -15.38 10.62 5.15
N HIS A 65 -15.25 9.29 5.22
CA HIS A 65 -14.23 8.65 6.05
C HIS A 65 -12.94 8.28 5.29
N LYS A 66 -12.95 8.36 3.95
CA LYS A 66 -11.84 7.94 3.09
C LYS A 66 -10.50 8.55 3.50
N PHE A 67 -10.44 9.86 3.71
CA PHE A 67 -9.18 10.55 4.04
C PHE A 67 -8.61 10.09 5.37
N ALA A 68 -9.44 10.02 6.41
CA ALA A 68 -9.04 9.57 7.74
C ALA A 68 -8.43 8.16 7.69
N THR A 69 -9.14 7.23 7.06
CA THR A 69 -8.68 5.86 6.88
C THR A 69 -7.43 5.78 6.02
N TYR A 70 -7.36 6.50 4.89
CA TYR A 70 -6.18 6.49 4.01
C TYR A 70 -4.95 7.08 4.70
N TYR A 71 -5.13 8.17 5.47
CA TYR A 71 -4.06 8.77 6.26
C TYR A 71 -3.44 7.78 7.24
N LEU A 72 -4.27 7.13 8.06
CA LEU A 72 -3.79 6.13 9.01
C LEU A 72 -3.17 4.93 8.32
N TRP A 73 -3.77 4.47 7.23
CA TRP A 73 -3.23 3.33 6.49
C TRP A 73 -1.81 3.61 6.02
N VAL A 74 -1.53 4.79 5.45
CA VAL A 74 -0.17 5.19 5.06
C VAL A 74 0.74 5.34 6.28
N VAL A 75 0.28 5.95 7.37
CA VAL A 75 1.10 6.08 8.61
C VAL A 75 1.55 4.70 9.11
N PHE A 76 0.63 3.75 9.19
CA PHE A 76 0.93 2.39 9.64
C PHE A 76 1.75 1.62 8.61
N HIS A 77 1.47 1.79 7.32
CA HIS A 77 2.26 1.22 6.23
C HIS A 77 3.73 1.62 6.33
N GLU A 78 4.04 2.91 6.51
CA GLU A 78 5.42 3.38 6.59
C GLU A 78 6.09 2.95 7.89
N LEU A 79 5.46 3.25 9.03
CA LEU A 79 6.09 3.07 10.35
C LEU A 79 6.13 1.60 10.77
N LEU A 80 5.00 0.91 10.70
CA LEU A 80 4.81 -0.43 11.25
C LEU A 80 4.84 -1.51 10.15
N GLY A 81 4.50 -1.17 8.92
CA GLY A 81 4.71 -2.01 7.76
C GLY A 81 6.19 -2.07 7.46
N HIS A 82 6.70 -1.11 6.68
CA HIS A 82 8.10 -1.07 6.27
C HIS A 82 9.07 -1.18 7.45
N GLY A 83 8.82 -0.47 8.56
CA GLY A 83 9.70 -0.42 9.73
C GLY A 83 9.81 -1.69 10.58
N THR A 84 9.13 -2.79 10.24
CA THR A 84 9.15 -4.03 11.02
C THR A 84 9.68 -5.25 10.25
N GLY A 85 10.05 -6.28 11.01
CA GLY A 85 10.55 -7.55 10.50
C GLY A 85 12.07 -7.64 10.49
N LYS A 86 12.59 -8.66 11.18
CA LYS A 86 14.03 -8.95 11.25
C LYS A 86 14.42 -9.92 10.15
N LEU A 87 15.43 -9.57 9.35
CA LEU A 87 16.00 -10.51 8.38
C LEU A 87 16.94 -11.48 9.09
N MET A 88 16.77 -12.77 8.82
CA MET A 88 17.61 -13.83 9.37
C MET A 88 18.82 -13.98 8.46
N THR A 89 20.02 -13.76 8.99
CA THR A 89 21.24 -13.60 8.20
C THR A 89 22.37 -14.46 8.76
N GLN A 90 23.29 -14.83 7.87
CA GLN A 90 24.59 -15.41 8.19
C GLN A 90 25.68 -14.53 7.54
N ASP A 91 26.66 -14.10 8.31
CA ASP A 91 27.81 -13.32 7.82
C ASP A 91 28.96 -14.22 7.33
N ALA A 92 30.00 -13.60 6.77
CA ALA A 92 31.14 -14.31 6.18
C ALA A 92 31.97 -15.08 7.22
N GLU A 93 31.91 -14.66 8.48
CA GLU A 93 32.57 -15.26 9.63
C GLU A 93 31.75 -16.39 10.28
N ASN A 94 30.60 -16.76 9.71
CA ASN A 94 29.63 -17.75 10.25
C ASN A 94 28.94 -17.32 11.55
N ASN A 95 28.79 -16.03 11.81
CA ASN A 95 27.86 -15.56 12.82
C ASN A 95 26.45 -15.46 12.24
N PHE A 96 25.46 -15.76 13.08
CA PHE A 96 24.04 -15.78 12.71
C PHE A 96 23.29 -14.70 13.50
N SER A 97 22.28 -14.08 12.88
CA SER A 97 21.40 -13.14 13.59
C SER A 97 20.36 -13.81 14.50
N PHE A 98 20.49 -15.13 14.70
CA PHE A 98 19.64 -16.02 15.50
C PHE A 98 20.48 -17.15 16.08
N ASP A 99 19.94 -17.94 17.02
CA ASP A 99 20.64 -19.12 17.57
C ASP A 99 20.67 -20.26 16.53
N PRO A 100 21.83 -20.65 15.99
CA PRO A 100 21.90 -21.72 14.98
C PRO A 100 21.83 -23.12 15.59
N VAL A 101 22.02 -23.28 16.91
CA VAL A 101 21.92 -24.57 17.62
C VAL A 101 20.45 -24.86 17.97
N ASN A 102 19.70 -23.82 18.34
CA ASN A 102 18.26 -23.88 18.57
C ASN A 102 17.53 -22.83 17.71
N PRO A 103 17.40 -23.07 16.39
CA PRO A 103 16.78 -22.08 15.51
C PRO A 103 15.34 -21.77 15.92
N PRO A 104 14.89 -20.51 15.77
CA PRO A 104 13.50 -20.14 15.99
C PRO A 104 12.54 -21.06 15.22
N ILE A 105 11.39 -21.33 15.83
CA ILE A 105 10.34 -22.14 15.20
C ILE A 105 9.59 -21.29 14.21
N ASP A 106 9.51 -21.75 12.96
CA ASP A 106 8.70 -21.17 11.90
C ASP A 106 7.21 -21.36 12.23
N PRO A 107 6.43 -20.29 12.41
CA PRO A 107 5.01 -20.39 12.74
C PRO A 107 4.14 -20.91 11.58
N LEU A 108 4.66 -20.99 10.34
CA LEU A 108 3.96 -21.58 9.21
C LEU A 108 4.06 -23.11 9.18
N THR A 109 5.22 -23.65 9.58
CA THR A 109 5.51 -25.10 9.47
C THR A 109 5.58 -25.80 10.82
N SER A 110 5.65 -25.04 11.92
CA SER A 110 5.94 -25.53 13.28
C SER A 110 7.25 -26.32 13.36
N GLN A 111 8.19 -26.08 12.44
CA GLN A 111 9.53 -26.66 12.41
C GLN A 111 10.58 -25.57 12.64
N PRO A 112 11.80 -25.90 13.07
CA PRO A 112 12.91 -24.95 13.07
C PRO A 112 13.13 -24.37 11.67
N ILE A 113 13.42 -23.07 11.58
CA ILE A 113 13.79 -22.44 10.32
C ILE A 113 15.00 -23.13 9.67
N SER A 114 15.01 -23.19 8.35
CA SER A 114 16.06 -23.87 7.57
C SER A 114 16.65 -23.01 6.45
N CYS A 115 16.14 -21.79 6.26
CA CYS A 115 16.60 -20.82 5.26
C CYS A 115 16.84 -19.44 5.90
N TRP A 116 17.79 -18.71 5.33
CA TRP A 116 18.23 -17.38 5.75
C TRP A 116 19.09 -16.74 4.64
N TYR A 117 19.34 -15.44 4.73
CA TYR A 117 20.24 -14.73 3.82
C TYR A 117 21.70 -15.11 4.08
N ARG A 118 22.39 -15.57 3.04
CA ARG A 118 23.82 -15.93 3.06
C ARG A 118 24.72 -14.69 2.91
N PRO A 119 26.04 -14.81 3.14
CA PRO A 119 26.96 -13.69 2.97
C PRO A 119 26.84 -13.04 1.59
N GLY A 120 26.67 -11.71 1.57
CA GLY A 120 26.50 -10.91 0.35
C GLY A 120 25.10 -10.94 -0.28
N GLN A 121 24.17 -11.75 0.23
CA GLN A 121 22.78 -11.72 -0.23
C GLN A 121 22.00 -10.57 0.42
N THR A 122 21.15 -9.92 -0.37
CA THR A 122 20.21 -8.89 0.09
C THR A 122 18.77 -9.31 -0.20
N TRP A 123 17.80 -8.70 0.50
CA TRP A 123 16.37 -8.85 0.20
C TRP A 123 16.07 -8.70 -1.29
N THR A 124 16.53 -7.58 -1.86
CA THR A 124 16.31 -7.24 -3.27
C THR A 124 17.03 -8.20 -4.21
N GLY A 125 18.20 -8.71 -3.83
CA GLY A 125 18.92 -9.71 -4.63
C GLY A 125 18.25 -11.08 -4.66
N VAL A 126 17.73 -11.55 -3.52
CA VAL A 126 17.09 -12.88 -3.40
C VAL A 126 15.69 -12.87 -4.04
N PHE A 127 14.89 -11.83 -3.81
CA PHE A 127 13.51 -11.76 -4.31
C PHE A 127 13.40 -11.14 -5.70
N SER A 128 14.46 -10.48 -6.18
CA SER A 128 14.55 -9.94 -7.54
C SER A 128 13.36 -9.04 -7.88
N ASP A 129 12.65 -9.34 -8.97
CA ASP A 129 11.45 -8.68 -9.48
C ASP A 129 10.29 -8.65 -8.49
N LEU A 130 10.21 -9.60 -7.54
CA LEU A 130 9.16 -9.62 -6.52
C LEU A 130 9.45 -8.72 -5.31
N ALA A 131 10.72 -8.34 -5.10
CA ALA A 131 11.15 -7.71 -3.85
C ALA A 131 10.32 -6.48 -3.47
N THR A 132 10.03 -5.61 -4.45
CA THR A 132 9.27 -4.39 -4.20
C THR A 132 7.82 -4.71 -3.90
N THR A 133 7.13 -5.42 -4.80
CA THR A 133 5.69 -5.71 -4.67
C THR A 133 5.35 -6.54 -3.42
N VAL A 134 6.22 -7.48 -3.03
CA VAL A 134 6.03 -8.27 -1.80
C VAL A 134 6.20 -7.41 -0.55
N ASP A 135 7.20 -6.50 -0.50
CA ASP A 135 7.37 -5.63 0.67
C ASP A 135 6.22 -4.60 0.78
N GLU A 136 5.78 -4.03 -0.34
CA GLU A 136 4.59 -3.17 -0.36
C GLU A 136 3.36 -3.94 0.10
N CYS A 137 3.10 -5.14 -0.44
CA CYS A 137 1.96 -5.94 -0.02
C CYS A 137 2.00 -6.27 1.47
N ARG A 138 3.17 -6.60 2.00
CA ARG A 138 3.34 -6.83 3.44
C ARG A 138 3.08 -5.55 4.24
N ALA A 139 3.59 -4.40 3.81
CA ALA A 139 3.38 -3.13 4.50
C ALA A 139 1.91 -2.70 4.48
N GLU A 140 1.23 -2.84 3.33
CA GLU A 140 -0.21 -2.60 3.19
C GLU A 140 -1.04 -3.50 4.11
N LEU A 141 -0.67 -4.79 4.20
CA LEU A 141 -1.32 -5.75 5.09
C LEU A 141 -1.13 -5.41 6.57
N VAL A 142 0.08 -5.00 6.99
CA VAL A 142 0.30 -4.53 8.37
C VAL A 142 -0.58 -3.33 8.67
N GLY A 143 -0.56 -2.35 7.76
CA GLY A 143 -1.36 -1.15 7.90
C GLY A 143 -2.85 -1.48 8.08
N ALA A 144 -3.40 -2.34 7.22
CA ALA A 144 -4.80 -2.77 7.32
C ALA A 144 -5.09 -3.66 8.54
N TYR A 145 -4.15 -4.52 8.95
CA TYR A 145 -4.32 -5.44 10.08
C TYR A 145 -4.44 -4.73 11.44
N LEU A 146 -3.89 -3.52 11.54
CA LEU A 146 -3.92 -2.69 12.75
C LEU A 146 -5.12 -1.74 12.79
N MET A 147 -5.95 -1.71 11.74
CA MET A 147 -7.08 -0.76 11.64
C MET A 147 -8.29 -1.13 12.48
N ASP A 148 -8.25 -2.21 13.26
CA ASP A 148 -9.23 -2.53 14.31
C ASP A 148 -8.67 -2.40 15.74
N ASP A 149 -7.42 -1.96 15.89
CA ASP A 149 -6.81 -1.70 17.19
C ASP A 149 -7.32 -0.36 17.73
N LYS A 150 -8.30 -0.41 18.62
CA LYS A 150 -8.95 0.81 19.16
C LYS A 150 -7.99 1.68 19.96
N GLU A 151 -7.04 1.10 20.68
CA GLU A 151 -6.04 1.88 21.43
C GLU A 151 -5.15 2.66 20.47
N LEU A 152 -4.71 2.01 19.38
CA LEU A 152 -3.93 2.67 18.35
C LEU A 152 -4.72 3.77 17.64
N LEU A 153 -5.99 3.52 17.30
CA LEU A 153 -6.87 4.50 16.63
C LEU A 153 -7.20 5.70 17.53
N GLU A 154 -7.34 5.48 18.84
CA GLU A 154 -7.57 6.54 19.83
C GLU A 154 -6.42 7.54 19.88
N LEU A 155 -5.17 7.10 19.67
CA LEU A 155 -4.01 8.01 19.57
C LEU A 155 -4.15 9.05 18.44
N PHE A 156 -4.98 8.76 17.43
CA PHE A 156 -5.26 9.66 16.31
C PHE A 156 -6.62 10.35 16.42
N GLY A 157 -7.31 10.18 17.55
CA GLY A 157 -8.60 10.83 17.85
C GLY A 157 -9.83 10.09 17.31
N TYR A 158 -9.69 8.83 16.89
CA TYR A 158 -10.81 7.99 16.46
C TYR A 158 -11.21 7.05 17.59
N THR A 159 -12.30 7.36 18.26
CA THR A 159 -12.86 6.60 19.38
C THR A 159 -14.26 6.10 19.04
N ASP A 160 -14.95 5.47 19.98
CA ASP A 160 -16.35 5.09 19.81
C ASP A 160 -17.31 6.28 19.92
N GLN A 161 -16.81 7.48 20.29
CA GLN A 161 -17.61 8.71 20.47
C GLN A 161 -17.21 9.85 19.52
N SER A 162 -16.18 9.68 18.69
CA SER A 162 -15.80 10.67 17.68
C SER A 162 -16.77 10.69 16.50
N ASP A 163 -16.80 11.80 15.76
CA ASP A 163 -17.68 11.97 14.59
C ASP A 163 -17.46 10.88 13.52
N ILE A 164 -16.20 10.50 13.31
CA ILE A 164 -15.82 9.28 12.59
C ILE A 164 -15.38 8.29 13.65
N THR A 165 -16.11 7.20 13.83
CA THR A 165 -15.79 6.23 14.88
C THR A 165 -14.62 5.32 14.50
N ALA A 166 -13.99 4.69 15.49
CA ALA A 166 -12.97 3.66 15.25
C ALA A 166 -13.48 2.53 14.34
N ASP A 167 -14.73 2.09 14.55
CA ASP A 167 -15.35 1.07 13.73
C ASP A 167 -15.62 1.56 12.29
N ASP A 168 -15.92 2.84 12.10
CA ASP A 168 -16.11 3.42 10.77
C ASP A 168 -14.80 3.50 9.98
N VAL A 169 -13.71 3.85 10.67
CA VAL A 169 -12.35 3.78 10.11
C VAL A 169 -12.00 2.35 9.71
N THR A 170 -12.30 1.38 10.59
CA THR A 170 -12.10 -0.06 10.32
C THR A 170 -12.91 -0.50 9.10
N TYR A 171 -14.20 -0.20 9.05
CA TYR A 171 -15.07 -0.58 7.94
C TYR A 171 -14.58 0.00 6.62
N ASN A 172 -14.31 1.31 6.59
CA ASN A 172 -13.84 1.98 5.39
C ASN A 172 -12.48 1.43 4.92
N MET A 173 -11.62 0.96 5.82
CA MET A 173 -10.37 0.28 5.44
C MET A 173 -10.64 -0.93 4.55
N TYR A 174 -11.55 -1.83 4.93
CA TYR A 174 -11.85 -3.01 4.13
C TYR A 174 -12.52 -2.67 2.79
N VAL A 175 -13.36 -1.63 2.75
CA VAL A 175 -13.91 -1.13 1.47
C VAL A 175 -12.78 -0.58 0.60
N GLN A 176 -11.85 0.19 1.16
CA GLN A 176 -10.69 0.72 0.43
C GLN A 176 -9.75 -0.37 -0.10
N LEU A 177 -9.54 -1.47 0.63
CA LEU A 177 -8.78 -2.63 0.12
C LEU A 177 -9.40 -3.17 -1.17
N GLY A 178 -10.73 -3.31 -1.20
CA GLY A 178 -11.43 -3.76 -2.39
C GLY A 178 -11.37 -2.75 -3.53
N VAL A 179 -11.65 -1.47 -3.24
CA VAL A 179 -11.63 -0.37 -4.23
C VAL A 179 -10.24 -0.23 -4.85
N ASN A 180 -9.18 -0.21 -4.04
CA ASN A 180 -7.81 -0.08 -4.53
C ASN A 180 -7.33 -1.34 -5.27
N GLY A 181 -7.77 -2.53 -4.85
CA GLY A 181 -7.49 -3.76 -5.59
C GLY A 181 -8.09 -3.75 -6.99
N LEU A 182 -9.32 -3.26 -7.16
CA LEU A 182 -9.93 -3.07 -8.47
C LEU A 182 -9.19 -2.00 -9.29
N ARG A 183 -8.89 -0.84 -8.70
CA ARG A 183 -8.11 0.21 -9.38
C ARG A 183 -6.75 -0.28 -9.85
N GLY A 184 -6.10 -1.14 -9.05
CA GLY A 184 -4.81 -1.72 -9.36
C GLY A 184 -4.79 -2.39 -10.73
N LEU A 185 -5.88 -3.06 -11.14
CA LEU A 185 -6.00 -3.74 -12.43
C LEU A 185 -5.70 -2.84 -13.64
N ALA A 186 -5.87 -1.53 -13.54
CA ALA A 186 -5.50 -0.57 -14.58
C ALA A 186 -4.00 -0.61 -14.92
N ASN A 187 -3.15 -1.05 -13.99
CA ASN A 187 -1.70 -1.16 -14.16
C ASN A 187 -1.23 -2.56 -14.57
N PHE A 188 -2.13 -3.52 -14.77
CA PHE A 188 -1.78 -4.82 -15.34
C PHE A 188 -1.74 -4.73 -16.87
N ASN A 189 -0.72 -5.28 -17.52
CA ASN A 189 -0.63 -5.40 -18.97
C ASN A 189 -0.96 -6.83 -19.39
N VAL A 190 -2.00 -6.98 -20.22
CA VAL A 190 -2.47 -8.28 -20.69
C VAL A 190 -1.58 -8.88 -21.78
N ASP A 191 -0.82 -8.06 -22.51
CA ASP A 191 -0.03 -8.51 -23.65
C ASP A 191 1.23 -9.29 -23.21
N ASP A 192 1.84 -8.88 -22.11
CA ASP A 192 3.04 -9.50 -21.54
C ASP A 192 2.83 -10.11 -20.14
N GLY A 193 1.62 -10.01 -19.59
CA GLY A 193 1.25 -10.56 -18.29
C GLY A 193 1.92 -9.86 -17.11
N LYS A 194 2.38 -8.61 -17.26
CA LYS A 194 3.17 -7.91 -16.23
C LYS A 194 2.41 -6.79 -15.54
N TRP A 195 2.76 -6.57 -14.29
CA TRP A 195 2.33 -5.42 -13.51
C TRP A 195 3.26 -4.22 -13.74
N GLY A 196 2.69 -3.08 -14.09
CA GLY A 196 3.42 -1.83 -14.28
C GLY A 196 3.69 -1.03 -13.00
N GLN A 197 3.05 -1.40 -11.88
CA GLN A 197 3.22 -0.69 -10.59
C GLN A 197 3.06 -1.66 -9.40
N ALA A 198 4.06 -1.65 -8.51
CA ALA A 198 4.19 -2.62 -7.42
C ALA A 198 3.03 -2.58 -6.40
N HIS A 199 2.56 -1.38 -6.01
CA HIS A 199 1.44 -1.26 -5.07
C HIS A 199 0.12 -1.75 -5.68
N SER A 200 -0.08 -1.56 -6.98
CA SER A 200 -1.28 -1.99 -7.71
C SER A 200 -1.35 -3.51 -7.74
N GLN A 201 -0.20 -4.17 -7.97
CA GLN A 201 -0.09 -5.62 -7.85
C GLN A 201 -0.39 -6.09 -6.42
N ALA A 202 0.17 -5.41 -5.41
CA ALA A 202 -0.09 -5.70 -4.00
C ALA A 202 -1.56 -5.53 -3.63
N HIS A 203 -2.20 -4.41 -4.00
CA HIS A 203 -3.61 -4.14 -3.74
C HIS A 203 -4.51 -5.19 -4.38
N PHE A 204 -4.22 -5.58 -5.63
CA PHE A 204 -4.98 -6.65 -6.29
C PHE A 204 -4.76 -8.00 -5.61
N ALA A 205 -3.53 -8.34 -5.22
CA ALA A 205 -3.23 -9.56 -4.48
C ALA A 205 -3.97 -9.63 -3.14
N ILE A 206 -4.06 -8.51 -2.41
CA ILE A 206 -4.82 -8.41 -1.16
C ILE A 206 -6.32 -8.59 -1.44
N LEU A 207 -6.87 -7.88 -2.43
CA LEU A 207 -8.28 -8.05 -2.83
C LEU A 207 -8.58 -9.51 -3.19
N LYS A 208 -7.79 -10.13 -4.06
CA LYS A 208 -7.99 -11.52 -4.49
C LYS A 208 -7.90 -12.47 -3.30
N HIS A 209 -6.94 -12.27 -2.38
CA HIS A 209 -6.83 -13.08 -1.17
C HIS A 209 -8.05 -12.94 -0.26
N LEU A 210 -8.54 -11.72 -0.02
CA LEU A 210 -9.74 -11.46 0.81
C LEU A 210 -11.01 -12.02 0.16
N TYR A 211 -11.13 -11.90 -1.16
CA TYR A 211 -12.25 -12.44 -1.93
C TYR A 211 -12.29 -13.97 -1.86
N LEU A 212 -11.16 -14.64 -2.06
CA LEU A 212 -11.09 -16.10 -2.07
C LEU A 212 -11.12 -16.72 -0.66
N ASN A 213 -10.47 -16.10 0.32
CA ASN A 213 -10.24 -16.69 1.65
C ASN A 213 -10.98 -15.98 2.79
N GLY A 214 -11.79 -14.96 2.47
CA GLY A 214 -12.56 -14.21 3.45
C GLY A 214 -13.96 -14.78 3.74
N ASN A 215 -14.25 -16.01 3.31
CA ASN A 215 -15.56 -16.66 3.53
C ASN A 215 -16.77 -15.82 3.03
N GLY A 216 -16.57 -14.97 2.01
CA GLY A 216 -17.58 -14.08 1.47
C GLY A 216 -17.90 -12.84 2.32
N PHE A 217 -17.03 -12.44 3.26
CA PHE A 217 -17.19 -11.15 3.95
C PHE A 217 -16.95 -9.97 3.01
N LEU A 218 -16.04 -10.12 2.03
CA LEU A 218 -15.77 -9.16 0.98
C LEU A 218 -16.13 -9.81 -0.35
N ASN A 219 -16.96 -9.14 -1.14
CA ASN A 219 -17.31 -9.60 -2.48
C ASN A 219 -17.17 -8.47 -3.50
N VAL A 220 -17.05 -8.85 -4.77
CA VAL A 220 -17.12 -7.94 -5.91
C VAL A 220 -18.29 -8.37 -6.79
N ARG A 221 -19.33 -7.55 -6.85
CA ARG A 221 -20.43 -7.74 -7.80
C ARG A 221 -20.03 -7.13 -9.15
N CYS A 222 -20.03 -7.95 -10.19
CA CYS A 222 -19.81 -7.52 -11.57
C CYS A 222 -21.12 -7.49 -12.35
N ASP A 223 -21.50 -6.32 -12.85
CA ASP A 223 -22.53 -6.12 -13.86
C ASP A 223 -21.85 -5.70 -15.17
N SER A 224 -21.56 -6.69 -16.01
CA SER A 224 -20.89 -6.49 -17.30
C SER A 224 -21.72 -5.66 -18.28
N GLN A 225 -23.05 -5.73 -18.21
CA GLN A 225 -23.93 -4.97 -19.10
C GLN A 225 -23.89 -3.48 -18.76
N ALA A 226 -23.92 -3.16 -17.46
CA ALA A 226 -23.83 -1.80 -16.98
C ALA A 226 -22.38 -1.27 -16.89
N ASN A 227 -21.37 -2.10 -17.19
CA ASN A 227 -19.95 -1.83 -16.92
C ASN A 227 -19.73 -1.33 -15.48
N LYS A 228 -20.32 -2.03 -14.51
CA LYS A 228 -20.28 -1.64 -13.10
C LYS A 228 -19.69 -2.76 -12.25
N LEU A 229 -18.67 -2.41 -11.47
CA LEU A 229 -18.19 -3.23 -10.37
C LEU A 229 -18.64 -2.59 -9.06
N THR A 230 -18.95 -3.40 -8.06
CA THR A 230 -19.29 -2.91 -6.71
C THR A 230 -18.67 -3.83 -5.67
N VAL A 231 -17.83 -3.26 -4.81
CA VAL A 231 -17.28 -3.91 -3.62
C VAL A 231 -18.35 -3.89 -2.54
N SER A 232 -18.55 -5.02 -1.87
CA SER A 232 -19.38 -5.10 -0.67
C SER A 232 -18.60 -5.75 0.47
N VAL A 233 -18.78 -5.22 1.68
CA VAL A 233 -18.13 -5.72 2.90
C VAL A 233 -19.19 -5.95 3.97
N ASP A 234 -19.23 -7.16 4.54
CA ASP A 234 -20.07 -7.47 5.70
C ASP A 234 -19.37 -7.03 6.98
N ARG A 235 -19.80 -5.88 7.52
CA ARG A 235 -19.26 -5.26 8.74
C ARG A 235 -19.22 -6.22 9.93
N SER A 236 -20.22 -7.10 10.06
CA SER A 236 -20.33 -8.04 11.19
C SER A 236 -19.28 -9.15 11.16
N ARG A 237 -18.64 -9.35 9.99
CA ARG A 237 -17.71 -10.45 9.74
C ARG A 237 -16.26 -9.99 9.61
N ILE A 238 -15.99 -8.70 9.69
CA ILE A 238 -14.65 -8.12 9.56
C ILE A 238 -13.66 -8.80 10.52
N LEU A 239 -13.95 -8.83 11.82
CA LEU A 239 -13.01 -9.36 12.82
C LEU A 239 -12.82 -10.87 12.69
N ARG A 240 -13.87 -11.60 12.37
CA ARG A 240 -13.83 -13.07 12.27
C ARG A 240 -13.15 -13.53 10.99
N ASP A 241 -13.57 -13.00 9.86
CA ASP A 241 -13.19 -13.50 8.54
C ASP A 241 -12.15 -12.58 7.88
N GLY A 242 -12.39 -11.27 7.86
CA GLY A 242 -11.50 -10.30 7.22
C GLY A 242 -10.12 -10.21 7.89
N LYS A 243 -10.08 -10.01 9.22
CA LYS A 243 -8.83 -9.92 9.99
C LYS A 243 -8.06 -11.24 9.96
N GLN A 244 -8.77 -12.37 9.99
CA GLN A 244 -8.15 -13.68 9.88
C GLN A 244 -7.53 -13.90 8.49
N ALA A 245 -8.20 -13.49 7.41
CA ALA A 245 -7.65 -13.56 6.06
C ALA A 245 -6.40 -12.66 5.92
N LEU A 246 -6.44 -11.41 6.40
CA LEU A 246 -5.26 -10.53 6.44
C LEU A 246 -4.10 -11.18 7.21
N ARG A 247 -4.37 -11.72 8.41
CA ARG A 247 -3.38 -12.41 9.25
C ARG A 247 -2.66 -13.52 8.49
N GLN A 248 -3.41 -14.35 7.77
CA GLN A 248 -2.86 -15.50 7.05
C GLN A 248 -1.87 -15.07 5.96
N MET A 249 -2.25 -14.08 5.15
CA MET A 249 -1.37 -13.58 4.07
C MET A 249 -0.18 -12.83 4.65
N LEU A 250 -0.41 -11.97 5.65
CA LEU A 250 0.64 -11.20 6.31
C LEU A 250 1.69 -12.12 6.93
N LEU A 251 1.26 -13.15 7.66
CA LEU A 251 2.17 -14.10 8.30
C LEU A 251 3.03 -14.83 7.25
N LYS A 252 2.44 -15.28 6.15
CA LYS A 252 3.17 -15.93 5.06
C LYS A 252 4.24 -15.02 4.45
N LEU A 253 3.84 -13.85 3.97
CA LEU A 253 4.77 -12.91 3.33
C LEU A 253 5.86 -12.44 4.30
N HIS A 254 5.50 -12.19 5.56
CA HIS A 254 6.45 -11.79 6.59
C HIS A 254 7.51 -12.88 6.82
N ILE A 255 7.11 -14.14 7.01
CA ILE A 255 8.05 -15.23 7.26
C ILE A 255 8.93 -15.48 6.05
N TYR A 256 8.36 -15.58 4.84
CA TYR A 256 9.14 -15.80 3.63
C TYR A 256 10.21 -14.71 3.44
N ARG A 257 9.84 -13.45 3.71
CA ARG A 257 10.79 -12.32 3.68
C ARG A 257 11.87 -12.46 4.73
N CYS A 258 11.51 -12.73 5.98
CA CYS A 258 12.46 -12.79 7.08
C CYS A 258 13.46 -13.96 6.93
N THR A 259 13.05 -15.09 6.35
CA THR A 259 13.88 -16.29 6.20
C THR A 259 14.48 -16.47 4.79
N ALA A 260 14.40 -15.48 3.91
CA ALA A 260 14.88 -15.57 2.52
C ALA A 260 14.23 -16.71 1.69
N ASP A 261 12.99 -17.10 1.99
CA ASP A 261 12.29 -18.22 1.34
C ASP A 261 11.55 -17.77 0.06
N VAL A 262 12.31 -17.36 -0.95
CA VAL A 262 11.75 -16.94 -2.25
C VAL A 262 11.05 -18.09 -2.98
N GLU A 263 11.53 -19.32 -2.80
CA GLU A 263 10.99 -20.53 -3.42
C GLU A 263 9.53 -20.78 -3.02
N LYS A 264 9.17 -20.51 -1.76
CA LYS A 264 7.76 -20.55 -1.33
C LYS A 264 7.02 -19.26 -1.62
N CYS A 265 7.68 -18.11 -1.54
CA CYS A 265 7.01 -16.83 -1.75
C CYS A 265 6.52 -16.64 -3.17
N ARG A 266 7.37 -16.93 -4.17
CA ARG A 266 7.09 -16.68 -5.58
C ARG A 266 5.79 -17.34 -6.04
N PRO A 267 5.61 -18.68 -5.96
CA PRO A 267 4.39 -19.32 -6.41
C PRO A 267 3.16 -18.84 -5.61
N TYR A 268 3.30 -18.57 -4.31
CA TYR A 268 2.20 -18.06 -3.50
C TYR A 268 1.74 -16.66 -3.92
N TYR A 269 2.68 -15.75 -4.16
CA TYR A 269 2.37 -14.36 -4.47
C TYR A 269 1.99 -14.14 -5.94
N GLU A 270 2.60 -14.87 -6.86
CA GLU A 270 2.24 -14.83 -8.28
C GLU A 270 0.83 -15.38 -8.52
N ASP A 271 0.42 -16.45 -7.83
CA ASP A 271 -0.96 -16.96 -7.90
C ASP A 271 -1.99 -15.90 -7.45
N LEU A 272 -1.71 -15.22 -6.34
CA LEU A 272 -2.55 -14.14 -5.82
C LEU A 272 -2.53 -12.88 -6.69
N SER A 273 -1.49 -12.66 -7.49
CA SER A 273 -1.39 -11.49 -8.36
C SER A 273 -1.66 -11.77 -9.85
N THR A 274 -1.99 -13.01 -10.21
CA THR A 274 -2.39 -13.38 -11.56
C THR A 274 -3.78 -12.84 -11.89
N VAL A 275 -3.89 -12.18 -13.06
CA VAL A 275 -5.13 -11.61 -13.59
C VAL A 275 -5.62 -12.46 -14.76
N ASP A 276 -6.49 -13.41 -14.46
CA ASP A 276 -7.10 -14.35 -15.38
C ASP A 276 -8.61 -14.45 -15.19
N GLY A 277 -9.31 -15.21 -16.05
CA GLY A 277 -10.74 -15.49 -15.90
C GLY A 277 -11.61 -14.23 -15.72
N GLU A 278 -12.39 -14.20 -14.64
CA GLU A 278 -13.27 -13.07 -14.31
C GLU A 278 -12.52 -11.76 -14.04
N TYR A 279 -11.26 -11.84 -13.58
CA TYR A 279 -10.45 -10.65 -13.26
C TYR A 279 -10.06 -9.86 -14.51
N LEU A 280 -9.98 -10.51 -15.68
CA LEU A 280 -9.80 -9.83 -16.96
C LEU A 280 -11.02 -8.99 -17.34
N GLU A 281 -12.22 -9.47 -17.04
CA GLU A 281 -13.46 -8.71 -17.24
C GLU A 281 -13.54 -7.53 -16.26
N TRP A 282 -13.14 -7.75 -15.00
CA TRP A 282 -13.06 -6.64 -14.04
C TRP A 282 -12.10 -5.57 -14.52
N ARG A 283 -10.91 -5.97 -15.03
CA ARG A 283 -9.94 -5.04 -15.61
C ARG A 283 -10.53 -4.27 -16.79
N ARG A 284 -11.27 -4.92 -17.69
CA ARG A 284 -11.94 -4.26 -18.82
C ARG A 284 -12.89 -3.16 -18.34
N ILE A 285 -13.67 -3.44 -17.30
CA ILE A 285 -14.58 -2.46 -16.69
C ILE A 285 -13.79 -1.34 -16.00
N VAL A 286 -12.73 -1.66 -15.27
CA VAL A 286 -11.86 -0.66 -14.62
C VAL A 286 -11.27 0.31 -15.64
N LEU A 287 -10.81 -0.18 -16.80
CA LEU A 287 -10.30 0.70 -17.86
C LEU A 287 -11.38 1.58 -18.50
N SER A 288 -12.66 1.20 -18.44
CA SER A 288 -13.75 1.98 -19.01
C SER A 288 -14.27 3.07 -18.08
N THR A 289 -13.92 3.06 -16.78
CA THR A 289 -14.38 4.10 -15.83
C THR A 289 -13.69 5.45 -16.03
N GLY A 290 -12.53 5.48 -16.71
CA GLY A 290 -11.85 6.71 -17.11
C GLY A 290 -11.31 7.54 -15.95
N GLU A 291 -10.79 6.91 -14.88
CA GLU A 291 -10.20 7.64 -13.76
C GLU A 291 -9.11 8.62 -14.23
N PRO A 292 -9.18 9.91 -13.81
CA PRO A 292 -8.23 10.92 -14.27
C PRO A 292 -6.83 10.65 -13.71
N LYS A 293 -5.82 10.79 -14.57
CA LYS A 293 -4.42 10.77 -14.14
C LYS A 293 -4.03 12.12 -13.56
N TRP A 294 -3.37 12.10 -12.42
CA TRP A 294 -2.96 13.28 -11.69
C TRP A 294 -1.60 13.78 -12.17
N VAL A 295 -1.48 15.11 -12.32
CA VAL A 295 -0.20 15.80 -12.47
C VAL A 295 -0.17 16.95 -11.48
N PHE A 296 0.94 17.08 -10.78
CA PHE A 296 1.12 18.12 -9.76
C PHE A 296 1.89 19.31 -10.34
N SER A 297 1.32 20.50 -10.19
CA SER A 297 2.02 21.76 -10.42
C SER A 297 2.87 22.07 -9.19
N GLN A 298 4.19 21.94 -9.30
CA GLN A 298 5.12 22.20 -8.19
C GLN A 298 5.72 23.61 -8.30
N PRO A 299 5.86 24.34 -7.18
CA PRO A 299 6.45 25.67 -7.19
C PRO A 299 7.95 25.62 -7.51
N ASN A 300 8.53 26.77 -7.85
CA ASN A 300 9.98 26.96 -7.90
C ASN A 300 10.41 27.97 -6.82
N THR A 301 11.69 27.91 -6.43
CA THR A 301 12.31 28.92 -5.58
C THR A 301 13.36 29.69 -6.36
N PHE A 302 13.44 30.99 -6.10
CA PHE A 302 14.40 31.90 -6.74
C PHE A 302 15.15 32.68 -5.66
N LEU A 303 16.47 32.78 -5.81
CA LEU A 303 17.33 33.59 -4.93
C LEU A 303 17.61 34.93 -5.60
N LYS A 304 17.22 36.03 -4.95
CA LYS A 304 17.51 37.40 -5.41
C LYS A 304 17.94 38.26 -4.22
N ASP A 305 19.09 38.92 -4.34
CA ASP A 305 19.63 39.83 -3.31
C ASP A 305 19.71 39.19 -1.91
N GLY A 306 20.05 37.89 -1.85
CA GLY A 306 20.14 37.11 -0.61
C GLY A 306 18.79 36.63 -0.05
N VAL A 307 17.67 36.93 -0.70
CA VAL A 307 16.31 36.55 -0.29
C VAL A 307 15.77 35.45 -1.21
N VAL A 308 15.26 34.37 -0.63
CA VAL A 308 14.58 33.30 -1.35
C VAL A 308 13.09 33.62 -1.47
N THR A 309 12.57 33.62 -2.71
CA THR A 309 11.14 33.76 -3.00
C THR A 309 10.58 32.47 -3.60
N VAL A 310 9.36 32.11 -3.22
CA VAL A 310 8.61 30.99 -3.81
C VAL A 310 7.68 31.52 -4.89
N LYS A 311 7.70 30.89 -6.07
CA LYS A 311 6.72 31.14 -7.15
C LYS A 311 5.85 29.91 -7.32
N GLU A 312 4.56 30.09 -7.10
CA GLU A 312 3.53 29.09 -7.39
C GLU A 312 3.05 29.21 -8.84
N TYR A 313 2.51 28.12 -9.37
CA TYR A 313 1.95 28.06 -10.71
C TYR A 313 0.56 27.42 -10.65
N GLU A 314 -0.38 28.00 -11.41
CA GLU A 314 -1.76 27.52 -11.50
C GLU A 314 -1.82 26.01 -11.84
N PRO A 315 -2.74 25.23 -11.25
CA PRO A 315 -2.89 23.79 -11.50
C PRO A 315 -3.59 23.54 -12.85
N THR A 316 -2.98 24.02 -13.92
CA THR A 316 -3.42 23.90 -15.32
C THR A 316 -2.28 23.35 -16.16
N CYS A 317 -2.56 22.80 -17.35
CA CYS A 317 -1.50 22.36 -18.27
C CYS A 317 -0.47 23.46 -18.54
N ARG A 318 -0.92 24.72 -18.69
CA ARG A 318 -0.04 25.87 -18.88
C ARG A 318 0.84 26.12 -17.66
N GLY A 319 0.26 26.10 -16.46
CA GLY A 319 1.02 26.30 -15.22
C GLY A 319 2.04 25.20 -14.97
N VAL A 320 1.69 23.93 -15.25
CA VAL A 320 2.65 22.82 -15.20
C VAL A 320 3.81 23.05 -16.18
N ILE A 321 3.53 23.37 -17.45
CA ILE A 321 4.58 23.65 -18.46
C ILE A 321 5.46 24.83 -18.03
N GLN A 322 4.84 25.91 -17.54
CA GLN A 322 5.56 27.09 -17.06
C GLN A 322 6.46 26.75 -15.87
N SER A 323 5.98 25.94 -14.92
CA SER A 323 6.77 25.51 -13.76
C SER A 323 8.05 24.80 -14.18
N TRP A 324 7.99 23.96 -15.22
CA TRP A 324 9.17 23.28 -15.77
C TRP A 324 10.07 24.22 -16.56
N ALA A 325 9.50 25.07 -17.43
CA ALA A 325 10.26 26.02 -18.23
C ALA A 325 11.09 26.98 -17.36
N GLU A 326 10.52 27.43 -16.23
CA GLU A 326 11.20 28.33 -15.31
C GLU A 326 12.05 27.59 -14.24
N ARG A 327 12.02 26.25 -14.20
CA ARG A 327 12.85 25.46 -13.27
C ARG A 327 14.31 25.37 -13.70
N ASN A 328 14.57 25.55 -15.00
CA ASN A 328 15.90 25.61 -15.60
C ASN A 328 16.78 24.39 -15.26
N VAL A 329 16.20 23.19 -15.37
CA VAL A 329 16.83 21.88 -15.15
C VAL A 329 17.09 21.13 -16.44
#